data_AF-A0A1Q6V0K1-F1
#
_entry.id   AF-A0A1Q6V0K1-F1
#
_cell.length_a   1.000
_cell.length_b   1.000
_cell.length_c   1.000
_cell.angle_alpha   90.00
_cell.angle_beta   90.00
_cell.angle_gamma   90.00
#
_symmetry.space_group_name_H-M   'P 1'
#
loop_
_entity.id
_entity.type
_entity.pdbx_description
1 polymer ?
#
loop_
_entity_poly.entity_id
_entity_poly.type
_entity_poly.pdbx_seq_one_letter_code
_entity_poly.pdbx_strand_id
1 'polypeptide(L)'
;MIAILKREWKSYFQNITGWLFIAAVLALYGLYFLAYNLRAGYPYVSYTLSAISFIMLIAVPILTMRSMAEERHSRTDQLVLTAPVSLGKMIFGKL
;
A
#
# COMPACT_ATOMS: atom_id res chain seq x y z
N MET A 1 6.90 18.44 7.39
CA MET A 1 7.18 17.00 7.18
C MET A 1 5.97 16.14 7.57
N ILE A 2 5.52 16.14 8.83
CA ILE A 2 4.31 15.39 9.27
C ILE A 2 3.03 15.80 8.53
N ALA A 3 2.89 17.07 8.14
CA ALA A 3 1.71 17.55 7.43
C ALA A 3 1.50 16.91 6.04
N ILE A 4 2.58 16.57 5.32
CA ILE A 4 2.50 15.91 4.01
C ILE A 4 2.16 14.44 4.21
N LEU A 5 2.88 13.74 5.10
CA LEU A 5 2.57 12.34 5.45
C LEU A 5 1.14 12.18 5.96
N LYS A 6 0.65 13.10 6.80
CA LYS A 6 -0.72 13.10 7.32
C LYS A 6 -1.76 13.36 6.22
N ARG A 7 -1.42 14.18 5.21
CA ARG A 7 -2.28 14.41 4.04
C ARG A 7 -2.34 13.15 3.16
N GLU A 8 -1.19 12.53 2.89
CA GLU A 8 -1.07 11.28 2.13
C GLU A 8 -1.84 10.14 2.82
N TRP A 9 -1.62 9.92 4.12
CA TRP A 9 -2.34 8.93 4.91
C TRP A 9 -3.85 9.17 4.88
N LYS A 10 -4.29 10.41 5.07
CA LYS A 10 -5.70 10.74 5.00
C LYS A 10 -6.28 10.50 3.60
N SER A 11 -5.52 10.80 2.55
CA SER A 11 -5.89 10.53 1.15
C SER A 11 -6.06 9.04 0.90
N TYR A 12 -5.12 8.19 1.37
CA TYR A 12 -5.22 6.73 1.24
C TYR A 12 -6.49 6.15 1.88
N PHE A 13 -6.89 6.66 3.05
CA PHE A 13 -8.11 6.20 3.74
C PHE A 13 -9.40 6.89 3.28
N GLN A 14 -9.31 8.01 2.55
CA GLN A 14 -10.45 8.69 1.94
C GLN A 14 -10.80 8.13 0.56
N ASN A 15 -9.84 7.50 -0.12
CA ASN A 15 -10.06 6.91 -1.42
C ASN A 15 -10.53 5.45 -1.28
N ILE A 16 -11.54 5.06 -2.08
CA ILE A 16 -12.12 3.70 -2.07
C ILE A 16 -11.05 2.62 -2.34
N THR A 17 -9.98 2.99 -3.04
CA THR A 17 -8.88 2.12 -3.44
C THR A 17 -8.08 1.60 -2.25
N GLY A 18 -7.87 2.40 -1.20
CA GLY A 18 -7.16 1.96 0.01
C GLY A 18 -7.95 0.90 0.77
N TRP A 19 -9.26 1.09 0.91
CA TRP A 19 -10.16 0.10 1.52
C TRP A 19 -10.24 -1.19 0.70
N LEU A 20 -10.32 -1.08 -0.62
CA LEU A 20 -10.33 -2.24 -1.52
C LEU A 20 -9.04 -3.05 -1.41
N PHE A 21 -7.89 -2.38 -1.28
CA PHE A 21 -6.60 -3.02 -1.07
C PHE A 21 -6.53 -3.78 0.25
N ILE A 22 -6.94 -3.15 1.35
CA ILE A 22 -6.99 -3.79 2.67
C ILE A 22 -7.89 -5.03 2.62
N ALA A 23 -9.06 -4.93 1.99
CA ALA A 23 -9.99 -6.05 1.83
C ALA A 23 -9.37 -7.19 1.00
N ALA A 24 -8.68 -6.90 -0.11
CA ALA A 24 -8.03 -7.89 -0.94
C ALA A 24 -6.89 -8.61 -0.20
N VAL A 25 -6.05 -7.87 0.53
CA VAL A 25 -4.96 -8.45 1.34
C VAL A 25 -5.50 -9.34 2.45
N LEU A 26 -6.56 -8.90 3.15
CA LEU A 26 -7.22 -9.70 4.19
C LEU A 26 -7.86 -10.97 3.61
N ALA A 27 -8.49 -10.88 2.44
CA ALA A 27 -9.09 -12.04 1.77
C ALA A 27 -8.02 -13.07 1.39
N LEU A 28 -6.89 -12.62 0.82
CA LEU A 28 -5.75 -13.49 0.53
C LEU A 28 -5.16 -14.11 1.79
N TYR A 29 -5.02 -13.34 2.87
CA TYR A 29 -4.61 -13.86 4.17
C TYR A 29 -5.52 -14.98 4.67
N GLY A 30 -6.84 -14.73 4.68
CA GLY A 30 -7.82 -15.72 5.08
C GLY A 30 -7.75 -16.99 4.24
N LEU A 31 -7.53 -16.86 2.93
CA LEU A 31 -7.41 -18.00 2.01
C LEU A 31 -6.16 -18.84 2.30
N TYR A 32 -4.99 -18.21 2.48
CA TYR A 32 -3.77 -18.93 2.86
C TYR A 32 -3.83 -19.50 4.27
N PHE A 33 -4.50 -18.83 5.20
CA PHE A 33 -4.73 -19.34 6.55
C PHE A 33 -5.59 -20.61 6.49
N LEU A 34 -6.67 -20.59 5.70
CA LEU A 34 -7.55 -21.73 5.51
C LEU A 34 -6.83 -22.90 4.81
N ALA A 35 -5.98 -22.61 3.82
CA ALA A 35 -5.22 -23.64 3.12
C ALA A 35 -4.18 -24.32 4.04
N TYR A 36 -3.35 -23.54 4.74
CA TYR A 36 -2.25 -24.09 5.54
C TYR A 36 -2.66 -24.55 6.94
N ASN A 37 -3.40 -23.73 7.69
CA ASN A 37 -3.70 -24.04 9.09
C ASN A 37 -4.95 -24.92 9.21
N LEU A 38 -6.02 -24.61 8.46
CA LEU A 38 -7.29 -25.34 8.58
C LEU A 38 -7.35 -26.62 7.72
N ARG A 39 -6.85 -26.59 6.48
CA ARG A 39 -6.89 -27.77 5.60
C ARG A 39 -5.69 -28.69 5.76
N ALA A 40 -4.48 -28.14 5.74
CA ALA A 40 -3.26 -28.95 5.87
C ALA A 40 -2.90 -29.26 7.34
N GLY A 41 -3.57 -28.64 8.31
CA GLY A 41 -3.41 -28.95 9.73
C GLY A 41 -2.10 -28.47 10.34
N TYR A 42 -1.40 -27.53 9.70
CA TYR A 42 -0.19 -26.96 10.28
C TYR A 42 -0.53 -26.10 11.49
N PRO A 43 0.10 -26.31 12.66
CA PRO A 43 -0.14 -25.50 13.86
C PRO A 43 0.59 -24.14 13.82
N TYR A 44 1.39 -23.90 12.77
CA TYR A 44 2.22 -22.72 12.65
C TYR A 44 1.67 -21.74 11.63
N VAL A 45 1.26 -20.56 12.13
CA VAL A 45 0.82 -19.42 11.30
C VAL A 45 1.97 -18.83 10.48
N SER A 46 3.22 -19.15 10.81
CA SER A 46 4.41 -18.66 10.10
C SER A 46 4.41 -18.99 8.61
N TYR A 47 3.83 -20.13 8.20
CA TYR A 47 3.73 -20.50 6.78
C TYR A 47 2.79 -19.55 6.00
N THR A 48 1.62 -19.27 6.57
CA THR A 48 0.67 -18.28 6.02
C THR A 48 1.30 -16.89 5.99
N LEU A 49 2.01 -16.51 7.05
CA LEU A 49 2.67 -15.21 7.14
C LEU A 49 3.77 -15.08 6.07
N SER A 50 4.59 -16.11 5.88
CA SER A 50 5.66 -16.12 4.88
C SER A 50 5.10 -16.02 3.45
N ALA A 51 4.02 -16.76 3.15
CA ALA A 51 3.34 -16.67 1.86
C ALA A 51 2.79 -15.27 1.59
N ILE A 52 2.22 -14.61 2.61
CA ILE A 52 1.67 -13.27 2.43
C ILE A 52 2.74 -12.18 2.35
N SER A 53 3.89 -12.36 3.00
CA SER A 53 5.03 -11.45 2.88
C SER A 53 5.51 -11.35 1.42
N PHE A 54 5.50 -12.46 0.69
CA PHE A 54 5.84 -12.46 -0.74
C PHE A 54 4.82 -11.67 -1.57
N ILE A 55 3.53 -11.81 -1.25
CA ILE A 55 2.46 -11.05 -1.92
C ILE A 55 2.57 -9.56 -1.60
N MET A 56 2.86 -9.20 -0.35
CA MET A 56 3.09 -7.81 0.07
C MET A 56 4.23 -7.16 -0.71
N LEU A 57 5.30 -7.89 -1.00
CA LEU A 57 6.43 -7.40 -1.81
C LEU A 57 6.02 -6.96 -3.22
N ILE A 58 4.98 -7.57 -3.79
CA ILE A 58 4.44 -7.22 -5.11
C ILE A 58 3.31 -6.17 -4.96
N ALA A 59 2.47 -6.35 -3.95
CA ALA A 59 1.30 -5.51 -3.71
C ALA A 59 1.67 -4.07 -3.31
N VAL A 60 2.75 -3.89 -2.54
CA VAL A 60 3.23 -2.56 -2.11
C VAL A 60 3.70 -1.71 -3.31
N PRO A 61 4.58 -2.18 -4.20
CA PRO A 61 4.94 -1.47 -5.43
C PRO A 61 3.74 -1.16 -6.33
N ILE A 62 2.79 -2.09 -6.45
CA ILE A 62 1.59 -1.86 -7.27
C ILE A 62 0.74 -0.73 -6.68
N LEU A 63 0.56 -0.71 -5.36
CA LEU A 63 -0.18 0.34 -4.67
C LEU A 63 0.52 1.70 -4.83
N THR A 64 1.85 1.75 -4.64
CA THR A 64 2.63 2.99 -4.75
C THR A 64 2.65 3.51 -6.18
N MET A 65 2.87 2.64 -7.18
CA MET A 65 2.81 3.03 -8.59
C MET A 65 1.44 3.55 -9.00
N ARG A 66 0.36 2.94 -8.51
CA ARG A 66 -1.01 3.41 -8.78
C ARG A 66 -1.28 4.76 -8.12
N SER A 67 -0.88 4.95 -6.87
CA SER A 67 -0.99 6.23 -6.17
C SER A 67 -0.25 7.34 -6.91
N MET A 68 0.98 7.05 -7.36
CA MET A 68 1.78 7.98 -8.18
C MET A 68 1.15 8.26 -9.56
N ALA A 69 0.51 7.26 -10.19
CA ALA A 69 -0.21 7.45 -11.44
C ALA A 69 -1.49 8.28 -11.27
N GLU A 70 -2.23 8.11 -10.17
CA GLU A 70 -3.41 8.91 -9.83
C GLU A 70 -3.05 10.39 -9.58
N GLU A 71 -1.90 10.68 -8.96
CA GLU A 71 -1.38 12.05 -8.81
C GLU A 71 -0.96 12.67 -10.15
N ARG A 72 -0.29 11.89 -11.02
CA ARG A 72 0.12 12.32 -12.36
C ARG A 72 -1.08 12.61 -13.27
N HIS A 73 -2.13 11.79 -13.17
CA HIS A 73 -3.38 11.97 -13.90
C HIS A 73 -4.17 13.20 -13.40
N SER A 74 -4.14 13.48 -12.09
CA SER A 74 -4.85 14.61 -11.48
C SER A 74 -4.18 15.98 -11.71
N ARG A 75 -3.05 16.04 -12.45
CA ARG A 75 -2.22 17.24 -12.68
C ARG A 75 -1.76 17.97 -11.40
N THR A 76 -1.85 17.32 -10.23
CA THR A 76 -1.34 17.86 -8.96
C THR A 76 0.18 17.95 -8.96
N ASP A 77 0.86 17.19 -9.83
CA ASP A 77 2.30 17.28 -10.06
C ASP A 77 2.76 18.69 -10.40
N GLN A 78 1.99 19.48 -11.16
CA GLN A 78 2.35 20.86 -11.48
C GLN A 78 2.31 21.77 -10.26
N LEU A 79 1.31 21.61 -9.38
CA LEU A 79 1.17 22.39 -8.14
C LEU A 79 2.25 22.07 -7.11
N VAL A 80 2.73 20.82 -7.07
CA VAL A 80 3.79 20.38 -6.16
C VAL A 80 5.18 20.77 -6.71
N LEU A 81 5.38 20.78 -8.03
CA LEU A 81 6.63 21.21 -8.69
C LEU A 81 6.82 22.74 -8.70
N THR A 82 5.75 23.53 -8.64
CA THR A 82 5.83 25.00 -8.47
C THR A 82 5.94 25.44 -7.02
N ALA A 83 5.69 24.55 -6.06
CA ALA A 83 5.94 24.81 -4.65
C ALA A 83 7.45 24.66 -4.37
N PRO A 84 8.06 25.52 -3.52
CA PRO A 84 9.50 25.53 -3.27
C PRO A 84 9.89 24.36 -2.35
N VAL A 85 9.74 23.13 -2.83
CA VAL A 85 10.01 21.92 -2.06
C VAL A 85 10.92 21.01 -2.88
N SER A 86 12.15 20.82 -2.39
CA SER A 86 13.20 20.07 -3.08
C SER A 86 12.77 18.62 -3.36
N LEU A 87 12.92 18.17 -4.62
CA LEU A 87 12.59 16.83 -5.11
C LEU A 87 13.06 15.70 -4.17
N GLY A 88 14.27 15.79 -3.61
CA GLY A 88 14.82 14.76 -2.71
C GLY A 88 14.03 14.60 -1.41
N LYS A 89 13.39 15.66 -0.91
CA LYS A 89 12.52 15.62 0.29
C LYS A 89 11.14 15.06 -0.01
N MET A 90 10.73 15.02 -1.28
CA MET A 90 9.48 14.41 -1.71
C MET A 90 9.62 12.90 -1.83
N ILE A 91 10.76 12.42 -2.36
CA ILE A 91 11.08 10.99 -2.46
C ILE A 91 11.13 10.37 -1.07
N PHE A 92 11.82 11.00 -0.11
CA PHE A 92 11.89 10.54 1.28
C PHE A 92 10.59 10.66 2.07
N GLY A 93 9.61 11.45 1.61
CA GLY A 93 8.30 11.56 2.25
C GLY A 93 7.26 10.57 1.70
N LYS A 94 7.55 9.94 0.55
CA LYS A 94 6.70 8.93 -0.12
C LYS A 94 7.19 7.49 0.06
N LEU A 95 8.47 7.31 0.41
CA LEU A 95 9.04 6.04 0.91
C LEU A 95 8.58 5.79 2.34
#